data_AF-A0A452I4F8-F1
#
_entry.id   AF-A0A452I4F8-F1
#
_cell.length_a   1.000
_cell.length_b   1.000
_cell.length_c   1.000
_cell.angle_alpha   90.00
_cell.angle_beta   90.00
_cell.angle_gamma   90.00
#
_symmetry.space_group_name_H-M   'P 1'
#
loop_
_entity.id
_entity.type
_entity.pdbx_description
1 polymer ?
#
loop_
_entity_poly.entity_id
_entity_poly.type
_entity_poly.pdbx_seq_one_letter_code
_entity_poly.pdbx_strand_id
1 'polypeptide(L)' 'MGQEEATMAQTLQMEIPNFGNSILECLNEQRLQGLYCDVSVVVKGHAFKAHRAVLAASRVEFILLLSP' A
#
# COMPACT_ATOMS: atom_id res chain seq x y z
N MET A 1 32.75 14.66 37.47
CA MET A 1 31.74 13.78 38.09
C MET A 1 30.46 13.99 37.31
N GLY A 2 29.92 12.94 36.68
CA GLY A 2 28.63 12.97 35.97
C GLY A 2 28.77 13.11 34.45
N GLN A 3 28.94 11.97 33.77
CA GLN A 3 28.85 11.83 32.32
C GLN A 3 27.40 12.12 31.88
N GLU A 4 27.23 12.92 30.83
CA GLU A 4 25.95 13.03 30.10
C GLU A 4 25.64 11.68 29.45
N GLU A 5 24.79 10.90 30.11
CA GLU A 5 24.31 9.61 29.61
C GLU A 5 23.23 9.88 28.54
N ALA A 6 23.67 10.19 27.33
CA ALA A 6 22.83 10.11 26.15
C ALA A 6 22.50 8.62 25.93
N THR A 7 21.31 8.21 26.35
CA THR A 7 20.74 6.89 26.05
C THR A 7 20.68 6.72 24.53
N MET A 8 21.67 6.01 23.99
CA MET A 8 21.69 5.59 22.59
C MET A 8 20.48 4.67 22.38
N ALA A 9 19.42 5.20 21.77
CA ALA A 9 18.30 4.39 21.31
C ALA A 9 18.83 3.43 20.23
N GLN A 10 19.15 2.21 20.62
CA GLN A 10 19.60 1.17 19.70
C GLN A 10 18.42 0.80 18.81
N THR A 11 18.54 1.13 17.52
CA THR A 11 17.54 0.75 16.52
C THR A 11 17.79 -0.71 16.14
N LEU A 12 16.88 -1.60 16.53
CA LEU A 12 16.89 -2.99 16.08
C LEU A 12 16.36 -3.04 14.65
N GLN A 13 17.25 -3.31 13.70
CA GLN A 13 16.88 -3.52 12.30
C GLN A 13 16.48 -4.99 12.11
N MET A 14 15.25 -5.20 11.67
CA MET A 14 14.70 -6.52 11.33
C MET A 14 14.31 -6.53 9.87
N GLU A 15 14.77 -7.54 9.14
CA GLU A 15 14.40 -7.76 7.75
C GLU A 15 13.49 -8.98 7.65
N ILE A 16 12.31 -8.80 7.07
CA ILE A 16 11.42 -9.90 6.71
C ILE A 16 11.64 -10.17 5.22
N PRO A 17 12.23 -11.32 4.84
CA PRO A 17 12.44 -11.66 3.44
C PRO A 17 11.13 -11.62 2.66
N ASN A 18 11.16 -11.07 1.45
CA ASN A 18 10.00 -11.00 0.54
C ASN A 18 8.75 -10.27 1.08
N PHE A 19 8.88 -9.49 2.16
CA PHE A 19 7.73 -8.82 2.80
C PHE A 19 6.86 -8.03 1.81
N GLY A 20 7.48 -7.23 0.94
CA GLY A 20 6.75 -6.45 -0.07
C GLY A 20 5.91 -7.33 -1.00
N ASN A 21 6.44 -8.48 -1.45
CA ASN A 21 5.72 -9.39 -2.32
C ASN A 21 4.53 -10.04 -1.62
N SER A 22 4.72 -10.50 -0.38
CA SER A 22 3.63 -11.08 0.42
C SER A 22 2.49 -10.10 0.68
N ILE A 23 2.81 -8.82 0.89
CA ILE A 23 1.80 -7.76 1.03
C ILE A 23 1.06 -7.54 -0.29
N LEU A 24 1.77 -7.50 -1.42
CA LEU A 24 1.15 -7.32 -2.74
C LEU A 24 0.23 -8.50 -3.11
N GLU A 25 0.60 -9.73 -2.77
CA GLU A 25 -0.26 -10.91 -2.94
C GLU A 25 -1.55 -10.78 -2.13
N CYS A 26 -1.45 -10.45 -0.85
CA CYS A 26 -2.61 -10.28 0.03
C CYS A 26 -3.54 -9.16 -0.48
N LEU A 27 -2.98 -8.02 -0.89
CA LEU A 27 -3.77 -6.91 -1.47
C LEU A 27 -4.46 -7.33 -2.77
N ASN A 28 -3.82 -8.16 -3.60
CA ASN A 28 -4.43 -8.68 -4.81
C ASN A 28 -5.60 -9.63 -4.51
N GLU A 29 -5.48 -10.49 -3.50
CA GLU A 29 -6.57 -11.36 -3.04
C GLU A 29 -7.76 -10.54 -2.52
N GLN A 30 -7.48 -9.52 -1.71
CA GLN A 30 -8.51 -8.60 -1.22
C GLN A 30 -9.22 -7.89 -2.39
N ARG A 31 -8.48 -7.45 -3.41
CA ARG A 31 -9.03 -6.83 -4.62
C ARG A 31 -9.98 -7.77 -5.36
N LEU A 32 -9.59 -9.04 -5.53
CA LEU A 32 -10.42 -10.05 -6.19
C LEU A 32 -11.71 -10.35 -5.42
N GLN A 33 -11.66 -10.29 -4.09
CA GLN A 33 -12.84 -10.42 -3.22
C GLN A 33 -13.63 -9.11 -3.07
N GLY A 34 -13.13 -7.99 -3.61
CA GLY A 34 -13.72 -6.66 -3.47
C GLY A 34 -13.63 -6.08 -2.06
N LEU A 35 -12.73 -6.60 -1.23
CA LEU A 35 -12.50 -6.16 0.15
C LEU A 35 -11.62 -4.91 0.18
N TYR A 36 -12.03 -3.95 1.01
CA TYR A 36 -11.29 -2.71 1.29
C TYR A 36 -10.97 -1.84 0.06
N CYS A 37 -11.57 -2.15 -1.09
CA CYS A 37 -11.42 -1.35 -2.31
C CYS A 37 -12.21 -0.05 -2.14
N ASP A 38 -11.50 1.07 -2.20
CA ASP A 38 -12.01 2.43 -2.01
C ASP A 38 -12.13 3.22 -3.32
N VAL A 39 -11.78 2.58 -4.45
CA VAL A 39 -11.89 3.14 -5.79
C VAL A 39 -12.32 2.09 -6.81
N SER A 40 -12.98 2.54 -7.87
CA SER A 40 -13.22 1.74 -9.07
C SER A 40 -12.68 2.45 -10.30
N VAL A 41 -12.02 1.69 -11.17
CA VAL A 41 -11.45 2.12 -12.43
C VAL A 41 -12.37 1.65 -13.56
N VAL A 42 -12.86 2.55 -14.39
CA VAL A 42 -13.72 2.20 -15.53
C VAL A 42 -12.90 2.13 -16.81
N VAL A 43 -12.88 0.96 -17.45
CA VAL A 43 -12.24 0.76 -18.76
C VAL A 43 -13.27 0.19 -19.72
N LYS A 44 -13.55 0.90 -20.82
CA LYS A 44 -14.53 0.47 -21.83
C LYS A 44 -15.87 0.05 -21.22
N GLY A 45 -16.38 0.84 -20.26
CA GLY A 45 -17.65 0.59 -19.58
C GLY A 45 -17.63 -0.49 -18.50
N HIS A 46 -16.49 -1.14 -18.25
CA HIS A 46 -16.35 -2.14 -17.18
C HIS A 46 -15.66 -1.53 -15.97
N ALA A 47 -16.25 -1.68 -14.79
CA ALA A 47 -15.70 -1.17 -13.53
C ALA A 47 -14.83 -2.25 -12.84
N PHE A 48 -13.62 -1.87 -12.47
CA PHE A 48 -12.65 -2.69 -11.76
C PHE A 48 -12.37 -2.08 -10.39
N LYS A 49 -12.72 -2.81 -9.32
CA LYS A 49 -12.39 -2.38 -7.96
C LYS A 49 -10.87 -2.42 -7.73
N ALA A 50 -10.34 -1.44 -7.01
CA ALA A 50 -8.93 -1.34 -6.67
C ALA A 50 -8.73 -0.59 -5.35
N HIS A 51 -7.47 -0.56 -4.89
CA HIS A 51 -7.04 0.21 -3.73
C HIS A 51 -6.27 1.46 -4.21
N ARG A 52 -6.69 2.65 -3.78
CA ARG A 52 -6.05 3.92 -4.17
C ARG A 52 -4.57 3.95 -3.80
N ALA A 53 -4.22 3.43 -2.62
CA ALA A 53 -2.84 3.38 -2.15
C ALA A 53 -1.93 2.57 -3.08
N VAL A 54 -2.43 1.44 -3.60
CA VAL A 54 -1.68 0.59 -4.54
C VAL A 54 -1.50 1.27 -5.89
N LEU A 55 -2.55 1.96 -6.39
CA LEU A 55 -2.47 2.74 -7.63
C LEU A 55 -1.50 3.93 -7.50
N ALA A 56 -1.51 4.63 -6.36
CA ALA A 56 -0.59 5.74 -6.11
C ALA A 56 0.87 5.26 -6.05
N ALA A 57 1.12 4.10 -5.43
CA ALA A 57 2.46 3.52 -5.34
C ALA A 57 3.01 3.06 -6.69
N SER A 58 2.15 2.64 -7.62
CA SER A 58 2.56 2.15 -8.95
C SER A 58 2.89 3.26 -9.95
N ARG A 59 2.84 4.54 -9.53
CA ARG A 59 3.06 5.74 -10.39
C ARG A 59 2.13 5.79 -11.61
N VAL A 60 1.02 5.07 -11.58
CA VAL A 60 0.00 5.18 -12.60
C VAL A 60 -0.81 6.42 -12.25
N GLU A 61 -0.66 7.47 -13.05
CA GLU A 61 -1.51 8.67 -13.06
C GLU A 61 -2.94 8.27 -13.48
N PHE A 62 -3.63 7.52 -12.61
CA PHE A 62 -5.03 7.17 -12.79
C PHE A 62 -5.84 8.41 -12.41
N ILE A 63 -5.99 9.31 -13.38
CA ILE A 63 -6.96 10.42 -13.28
C ILE A 63 -8.33 9.78 -13.09
N LEU A 64 -8.78 9.83 -11.84
CA LEU A 64 -10.07 9.37 -11.39
C LEU A 64 -11.13 10.18 -12.14
N LEU A 65 -11.74 9.56 -13.15
CA LEU A 65 -13.10 9.94 -13.54
C LEU A 65 -14.00 9.58 -12.35
N LEU A 66 -14.01 10.46 -11.36
CA LEU A 66 -15.06 10.57 -10.37
C LEU A 66 -16.34 10.85 -11.16
N SER A 67 -17.04 9.79 -11.56
CA SER A 67 -18.44 9.93 -11.95
C SER A 67 -19.21 10.43 -10.73
N PRO A 68 -20.12 11.41 -10.90
CA PRO A 68 -20.86 12.03 -9.80
C PRO A 68 -21.69 11.04 -8.98
#